data_AF-A0A0H2X1R2-F1
#
_entry.id   AF-A0A0H2X1R2-F1
#
_cell.length_a   1.000
_cell.length_b   1.000
_cell.length_c   1.000
_cell.angle_alpha   90.00
_cell.angle_beta   90.00
_cell.angle_gamma   90.00
#
_symmetry.space_group_name_H-M   'P 1'
#
loop_
_entity.id
_entity.type
_entity.pdbx_description
1 polymer ?
#
loop_
_entity_poly.entity_id
_entity_poly.type
_entity_poly.pdbx_seq_one_letter_code
_entity_poly.pdbx_strand_id
1 'polypeptide(L)'
;MADLDVFKEDFALLFEAGMVAIKQGDEASAKALFQALQVLDPEHTAHELGSGLLHLHKMELTKAEVLFRAIVEKDPENWSAKAFLSLTLMMIVLQQGSSFEVRRESLERCLQLADQVLESCEVESTRALAKSVLDWHDGLVAKSGGPLN
;
A
#
# COMPACT_ATOMS: atom_id res chain seq x y z
N MET A 1 28.51 -3.18 -20.98
CA MET A 1 27.34 -2.58 -20.32
C MET A 1 26.17 -3.49 -20.68
N ALA A 2 25.51 -4.09 -19.69
CA ALA A 2 24.39 -4.99 -19.97
C ALA A 2 23.28 -4.17 -20.66
N ASP A 3 22.68 -4.73 -21.70
CA ASP A 3 21.54 -4.11 -22.36
C ASP A 3 20.31 -4.25 -21.45
N LEU A 4 19.99 -3.17 -20.74
CA LEU A 4 18.86 -3.13 -19.82
C LEU A 4 17.51 -3.17 -20.56
N ASP A 5 17.49 -2.88 -21.86
CA ASP A 5 16.26 -2.89 -22.64
C ASP A 5 15.67 -4.30 -22.76
N VAL A 6 16.52 -5.34 -22.71
CA VAL A 6 16.10 -6.76 -22.72
C VAL A 6 15.23 -7.10 -21.50
N PHE A 7 15.40 -6.41 -20.38
CA PHE A 7 14.69 -6.68 -19.12
C PHE A 7 13.47 -5.79 -18.90
N LYS A 8 13.15 -4.87 -19.82
CA LYS A 8 11.96 -4.01 -19.68
C LYS A 8 10.67 -4.82 -19.73
N GLU A 9 10.64 -5.87 -20.54
CA GLU A 9 9.50 -6.79 -20.62
C GLU A 9 9.32 -7.59 -19.31
N ASP A 10 10.39 -7.77 -18.54
CA ASP A 10 10.38 -8.46 -17.25
C ASP A 10 9.95 -7.57 -16.08
N PHE A 11 9.73 -6.27 -16.28
CA PHE A 11 9.45 -5.33 -15.18
C PHE A 11 8.29 -5.78 -14.29
N ALA A 12 7.17 -6.17 -14.91
CA ALA A 12 6.01 -6.68 -14.17
C ALA A 12 6.33 -8.00 -13.47
N LEU A 13 7.09 -8.89 -14.11
CA LEU A 13 7.48 -10.18 -13.54
C LEU A 13 8.41 -10.01 -12.32
N LEU A 14 9.35 -9.07 -12.39
CA LEU A 14 10.24 -8.71 -11.27
C LEU A 14 9.45 -8.15 -10.09
N PHE A 15 8.43 -7.32 -10.34
CA PHE A 15 7.54 -6.84 -9.28
C PHE A 15 6.76 -7.98 -8.63
N GLU A 16 6.14 -8.87 -9.41
CA GLU A 16 5.40 -10.02 -8.90
C GLU A 16 6.31 -11.01 -8.13
N ALA A 17 7.53 -11.25 -8.62
CA ALA A 17 8.52 -12.04 -7.90
C ALA A 17 8.88 -11.39 -6.56
N GLY A 18 9.02 -10.06 -6.51
CA GLY A 18 9.25 -9.32 -5.27
C GLY A 18 8.10 -9.49 -4.28
N MET A 19 6.86 -9.45 -4.76
CA MET A 19 5.66 -9.72 -3.96
C MET A 19 5.63 -11.14 -3.40
N VAL A 20 6.03 -12.13 -4.19
CA VAL A 20 6.16 -13.51 -3.74
C VAL A 20 7.24 -13.64 -2.65
N ALA A 21 8.38 -12.97 -2.82
CA ALA A 21 9.45 -12.94 -1.83
C ALA A 21 8.99 -12.31 -0.50
N ILE A 22 8.23 -11.20 -0.54
CA ILE A 22 7.59 -10.62 0.67
C ILE A 22 6.72 -11.68 1.36
N LYS A 23 5.84 -12.36 0.63
CA LYS A 23 4.93 -13.37 1.21
C LYS A 23 5.67 -14.55 1.85
N GLN A 24 6.87 -14.87 1.37
CA GLN A 24 7.74 -15.91 1.93
C GLN A 24 8.60 -15.42 3.11
N GLY A 25 8.57 -14.12 3.42
CA GLY A 25 9.46 -13.50 4.40
C GLY A 25 10.91 -13.38 3.93
N ASP A 26 11.18 -13.59 2.63
CA ASP A 26 12.52 -13.43 2.05
C ASP A 26 12.78 -11.95 1.72
N GLU A 27 13.10 -11.20 2.77
CA GLU A 27 13.39 -9.77 2.69
C GLU A 27 14.59 -9.47 1.78
N ALA A 28 15.59 -10.36 1.71
CA ALA A 28 16.77 -10.16 0.89
C ALA A 28 16.42 -10.21 -0.60
N SER A 29 15.68 -11.25 -1.02
CA SER A 29 15.23 -11.37 -2.41
C SER A 29 14.26 -10.25 -2.80
N ALA A 30 13.30 -9.91 -1.92
CA ALA A 30 12.36 -8.82 -2.17
C ALA A 30 13.10 -7.48 -2.44
N LYS A 31 14.09 -7.13 -1.60
CA LYS A 31 14.90 -5.92 -1.79
C LYS A 31 15.66 -5.94 -3.11
N ALA A 32 16.32 -7.05 -3.44
CA ALA A 32 17.08 -7.17 -4.68
C ALA A 32 16.18 -7.00 -5.91
N LEU A 33 14.98 -7.60 -5.89
CA LEU A 33 14.02 -7.52 -6.98
C LEU A 33 13.48 -6.10 -7.16
N PHE A 34 13.10 -5.42 -6.07
CA PHE A 34 12.65 -4.03 -6.19
C PHE A 34 13.79 -3.07 -6.57
N GLN A 35 15.03 -3.30 -6.11
CA GLN A 35 16.19 -2.52 -6.55
C GLN A 35 16.43 -2.67 -8.06
N ALA A 36 16.19 -3.86 -8.63
CA ALA A 36 16.24 -4.04 -10.07
C ALA A 36 15.21 -3.16 -10.80
N LEU A 37 13.97 -3.05 -10.27
CA LEU A 37 12.96 -2.15 -10.84
C LEU A 37 13.42 -0.69 -10.88
N GLN A 38 14.07 -0.22 -9.81
CA GLN A 38 14.61 1.14 -9.75
C GLN A 38 15.70 1.38 -10.81
N VAL A 39 16.51 0.37 -11.12
CA VAL A 39 17.54 0.45 -12.15
C VAL A 39 16.93 0.44 -13.56
N LEU A 40 15.85 -0.33 -13.76
CA LEU A 40 15.17 -0.45 -15.06
C LEU A 40 14.34 0.78 -15.40
N ASP A 41 13.60 1.32 -14.43
CA ASP A 41 12.81 2.54 -14.59
C ASP A 41 12.83 3.35 -13.28
N PRO A 42 13.77 4.31 -13.14
CA PRO A 42 13.90 5.13 -11.96
C PRO A 42 12.70 6.06 -11.71
N GLU A 43 11.90 6.37 -12.73
CA GLU A 43 10.76 7.28 -12.61
C GLU A 43 9.48 6.55 -12.17
N HIS A 44 9.41 5.25 -12.45
CA HIS A 44 8.29 4.41 -12.05
C HIS A 44 8.27 4.15 -10.53
N THR A 45 7.08 4.29 -9.94
CA THR A 45 6.84 4.15 -8.50
C THR A 45 6.87 2.70 -7.97
N ALA A 46 7.16 1.70 -8.81
CA ALA A 46 7.02 0.28 -8.44
C ALA A 46 8.06 -0.16 -7.39
N HIS A 47 9.28 0.38 -7.46
CA HIS A 47 10.29 0.15 -6.44
C HIS A 47 9.86 0.69 -5.07
N GLU A 48 9.32 1.91 -5.04
CA GLU A 48 8.85 2.56 -3.82
C GLU A 48 7.63 1.83 -3.26
N LEU A 49 6.71 1.39 -4.13
CA LEU A 49 5.55 0.59 -3.78
C LEU A 49 5.98 -0.73 -3.14
N GLY A 50 6.92 -1.45 -3.76
CA GLY A 50 7.47 -2.69 -3.23
C GLY A 50 8.17 -2.51 -1.88
N SER A 51 8.93 -1.43 -1.72
CA SER A 51 9.56 -1.07 -0.44
C SER A 51 8.52 -0.76 0.64
N GLY A 52 7.45 -0.05 0.30
CA GLY A 52 6.32 0.22 1.19
C GLY A 52 5.64 -1.08 1.64
N LEU A 53 5.43 -2.01 0.71
CA LEU A 53 4.83 -3.32 1.00
C LEU A 53 5.70 -4.19 1.90
N LEU A 54 7.02 -4.12 1.75
CA LEU A 54 7.96 -4.79 2.63
C LEU A 54 7.87 -4.23 4.06
N HIS A 55 7.84 -2.90 4.22
CA HIS A 55 7.65 -2.27 5.53
C HIS A 55 6.29 -2.63 6.14
N LEU A 56 5.24 -2.66 5.32
CA LEU A 56 3.90 -3.04 5.74
C LEU A 56 3.85 -4.48 6.27
N HIS A 57 4.47 -5.41 5.55
CA HIS A 57 4.56 -6.82 5.95
C HIS A 57 5.28 -7.00 7.30
N LYS A 58 6.24 -6.12 7.61
CA LYS A 58 6.98 -6.09 8.87
C LYS A 58 6.27 -5.32 9.99
N MET A 59 5.05 -4.83 9.76
CA MET A 59 4.30 -3.95 10.67
C MET A 59 5.04 -2.64 11.00
N GLU A 60 5.95 -2.20 10.13
CA GLU A 60 6.65 -0.92 10.23
C GLU A 60 5.76 0.22 9.66
N LEU A 61 4.57 0.38 10.24
CA LEU A 61 3.45 1.15 9.67
C LEU A 61 3.82 2.58 9.27
N THR A 62 4.55 3.31 10.13
CA THR A 62 4.98 4.69 9.85
C THR A 62 5.86 4.79 8.60
N LYS A 63 6.73 3.81 8.35
CA LYS A 63 7.59 3.81 7.16
C LYS A 63 6.79 3.47 5.90
N ALA A 64 5.89 2.50 6.01
CA ALA A 64 4.99 2.14 4.91
C ALA A 64 4.10 3.34 4.52
N GLU A 65 3.53 4.03 5.50
CA GLU A 65 2.70 5.22 5.31
C GLU A 65 3.48 6.33 4.58
N VAL A 66 4.70 6.63 5.00
CA VAL A 66 5.55 7.65 4.34
C VAL A 66 5.78 7.32 2.86
N LEU A 67 6.10 6.06 2.55
CA LEU A 67 6.37 5.63 1.17
C LEU A 67 5.11 5.68 0.31
N PHE A 68 4.00 5.11 0.78
CA PHE A 68 2.76 5.13 0.00
C PHE A 68 2.21 6.55 -0.17
N ARG A 69 2.30 7.40 0.87
CA ARG A 69 1.91 8.81 0.76
C ARG A 69 2.75 9.55 -0.29
N ALA A 70 4.06 9.34 -0.32
CA ALA A 70 4.93 9.97 -1.32
C ALA A 70 4.52 9.56 -2.75
N ILE A 71 4.17 8.27 -2.96
CA ILE A 71 3.67 7.81 -4.26
C ILE A 71 2.35 8.50 -4.62
N VAL A 72 1.40 8.59 -3.68
CA VAL A 72 0.10 9.24 -3.92
C VAL A 72 0.24 10.75 -4.18
N GLU A 73 1.23 11.41 -3.57
CA GLU A 73 1.55 12.81 -3.82
C GLU A 73 2.19 13.02 -5.21
N LYS A 74 3.06 12.10 -5.65
CA LYS A 74 3.69 12.13 -6.98
C LYS A 74 2.69 11.78 -8.09
N ASP A 75 1.87 10.75 -7.86
CA ASP A 75 0.91 10.19 -8.79
C ASP A 75 -0.44 9.97 -8.09
N PRO A 76 -1.34 10.98 -8.14
CA PRO A 76 -2.67 10.87 -7.56
C PRO A 76 -3.56 9.81 -8.20
N GLU A 77 -3.23 9.27 -9.37
CA GLU A 77 -3.98 8.18 -10.02
C GLU A 77 -3.37 6.80 -9.73
N ASN A 78 -2.37 6.73 -8.84
CA ASN A 78 -1.82 5.48 -8.37
C ASN A 78 -2.77 4.77 -7.41
N TRP A 79 -3.78 4.09 -7.96
CA TRP A 79 -4.84 3.43 -7.19
C TRP A 79 -4.30 2.34 -6.27
N SER A 80 -3.25 1.62 -6.68
CA SER A 80 -2.58 0.62 -5.84
C SER A 80 -1.97 1.25 -4.60
N ALA A 81 -1.22 2.36 -4.75
CA ALA A 81 -0.65 3.07 -3.60
C ALA A 81 -1.74 3.64 -2.68
N LYS A 82 -2.84 4.18 -3.24
CA LYS A 82 -4.00 4.63 -2.45
C LYS A 82 -4.63 3.51 -1.63
N ALA A 83 -4.81 2.33 -2.23
CA ALA A 83 -5.38 1.18 -1.54
C ALA A 83 -4.45 0.61 -0.46
N PHE A 84 -3.14 0.60 -0.68
CA PHE A 84 -2.19 0.20 0.36
C PHE A 84 -2.04 1.25 1.46
N LEU A 85 -2.13 2.54 1.13
CA LEU A 85 -2.15 3.61 2.11
C LEU A 85 -3.40 3.55 2.98
N SER A 86 -4.59 3.31 2.41
CA SER A 86 -5.82 3.16 3.18
C SER A 86 -5.73 1.96 4.14
N LEU A 87 -5.22 0.82 3.68
CA LEU A 87 -4.97 -0.34 4.54
C LEU A 87 -3.95 -0.05 5.65
N THR A 88 -2.87 0.67 5.33
CA THR A 88 -1.83 1.03 6.30
C THR A 88 -2.40 1.92 7.41
N LEU A 89 -3.18 2.94 7.03
CA LEU A 89 -3.85 3.83 7.97
C LEU A 89 -4.88 3.09 8.82
N MET A 90 -5.65 2.17 8.25
CA MET A 90 -6.53 1.27 9.00
C MET A 90 -5.77 0.51 10.10
N MET A 91 -4.59 -0.01 9.79
CA MET A 91 -3.76 -0.70 10.79
C MET A 91 -3.21 0.24 11.87
N ILE A 92 -2.91 1.51 11.52
CA ILE A 92 -2.52 2.54 12.50
C ILE A 92 -3.68 2.86 13.46
N VAL A 93 -4.93 2.89 12.95
CA VAL A 93 -6.12 3.04 13.80
C VAL A 93 -6.22 1.90 14.83
N LEU A 94 -5.91 0.67 14.42
CA LEU A 94 -5.95 -0.53 15.26
C LEU A 94 -4.74 -0.68 16.19
N GLN A 95 -3.64 0.04 15.93
CA GLN A 95 -2.41 -0.09 16.70
C GLN A 95 -2.60 0.39 18.15
N GLN A 96 -2.22 -0.46 19.11
CA GLN A 96 -2.19 -0.09 20.51
C GLN A 96 -1.14 0.99 20.75
N GLY A 97 -1.50 2.02 21.53
CA GLY A 97 -0.59 3.12 21.88
C GLY A 97 -0.65 4.34 20.96
N SER A 98 -1.37 4.27 19.82
CA SER A 98 -1.67 5.48 19.03
C SER A 98 -2.47 6.49 19.85
N SER A 99 -2.23 7.79 19.66
CA SER A 99 -3.06 8.82 20.31
C SER A 99 -4.47 8.85 19.73
N PHE A 100 -5.41 9.48 20.42
CA PHE A 100 -6.77 9.65 19.90
C PHE A 100 -6.77 10.44 18.59
N GLU A 101 -5.96 11.50 18.51
CA GLU A 101 -5.83 12.36 17.35
C GLU A 101 -5.31 11.59 16.14
N VAL A 102 -4.23 10.81 16.32
CA VAL A 102 -3.65 9.98 15.25
C VAL A 102 -4.67 8.96 14.75
N ARG A 103 -5.40 8.29 15.67
CA ARG A 103 -6.44 7.33 15.26
C ARG A 103 -7.55 8.01 14.48
N ARG A 104 -8.04 9.17 14.94
CA ARG A 104 -9.12 9.89 14.26
C ARG A 104 -8.71 10.33 12.86
N GLU A 105 -7.54 10.96 12.73
CA GLU A 105 -7.01 11.40 11.43
C GLU A 105 -6.77 10.22 10.48
N SER A 106 -6.18 9.13 10.99
CA SER A 106 -5.95 7.91 10.20
C SER A 106 -7.25 7.28 9.73
N LEU A 107 -8.30 7.29 10.57
CA LEU A 107 -9.62 6.77 10.24
C LEU A 107 -10.28 7.60 9.13
N GLU A 108 -10.33 8.92 9.29
CA GLU A 108 -10.90 9.82 8.27
C GLU A 108 -10.19 9.63 6.92
N ARG A 109 -8.87 9.55 6.94
CA ARG A 109 -8.06 9.43 5.72
C ARG A 109 -8.16 8.04 5.09
N CYS A 110 -8.21 6.96 5.88
CA CYS A 110 -8.31 5.61 5.32
C CYS A 110 -9.63 5.40 4.58
N LEU A 111 -10.73 5.90 5.14
CA LEU A 111 -12.05 5.80 4.51
C LEU A 111 -12.11 6.61 3.21
N GLN A 112 -11.64 7.87 3.25
CA GLN A 112 -11.59 8.73 2.06
C GLN A 112 -10.81 8.08 0.90
N LEU A 113 -9.66 7.49 1.18
CA LEU A 113 -8.84 6.84 0.15
C LEU A 113 -9.48 5.56 -0.37
N ALA A 114 -10.10 4.77 0.50
CA ALA A 114 -10.81 3.56 0.09
C ALA A 114 -12.01 3.88 -0.82
N ASP A 115 -12.80 4.90 -0.49
CA ASP A 115 -13.91 5.37 -1.33
C ASP A 115 -13.42 5.82 -2.71
N GLN A 116 -12.36 6.64 -2.76
CA GLN A 116 -11.76 7.08 -4.03
C GLN A 116 -11.35 5.91 -4.93
N VAL A 117 -10.76 4.86 -4.33
CA VAL A 117 -10.37 3.66 -5.07
C VAL A 117 -11.60 2.93 -5.61
N LEU A 118 -12.66 2.77 -4.82
CA LEU A 118 -13.88 2.08 -5.27
C LEU A 118 -14.68 2.87 -6.31
N GLU A 119 -14.59 4.19 -6.30
CA GLU A 119 -15.24 5.04 -7.29
C GLU A 119 -14.51 5.04 -8.64
N SER A 120 -13.17 5.04 -8.62
CA SER A 120 -12.38 5.39 -9.81
C SER A 120 -11.49 4.26 -10.35
N CYS A 121 -11.12 3.26 -9.55
CA CYS A 121 -10.24 2.18 -10.00
C CYS A 121 -11.04 1.02 -10.59
N GLU A 122 -10.66 0.52 -11.76
CA GLU A 122 -11.28 -0.67 -12.38
C GLU A 122 -10.59 -1.99 -12.00
N VAL A 123 -9.40 -1.94 -11.40
CA VAL A 123 -8.61 -3.13 -11.06
C VAL A 123 -9.22 -3.83 -9.84
N GLU A 124 -9.82 -5.00 -10.06
CA GLU A 124 -10.61 -5.71 -9.05
C GLU A 124 -9.81 -6.05 -7.77
N SER A 125 -8.54 -6.45 -7.90
CA SER A 125 -7.70 -6.74 -6.72
C SER A 125 -7.46 -5.50 -5.85
N THR A 126 -7.24 -4.35 -6.48
CA THR A 126 -7.08 -3.05 -5.81
C THR A 126 -8.39 -2.60 -5.16
N ARG A 127 -9.52 -2.76 -5.87
CA ARG A 127 -10.86 -2.50 -5.32
C ARG A 127 -11.17 -3.39 -4.11
N ALA A 128 -10.85 -4.68 -4.18
CA ALA A 128 -11.08 -5.62 -3.08
C ALA A 128 -10.32 -5.23 -1.81
N LEU A 129 -9.11 -4.71 -1.96
CA LEU A 129 -8.33 -4.20 -0.83
C LEU A 129 -9.02 -2.99 -0.17
N ALA A 130 -9.43 -2.01 -0.98
CA ALA A 130 -10.15 -0.83 -0.50
C ALA A 130 -11.49 -1.20 0.16
N LYS A 131 -12.25 -2.12 -0.45
CA LYS A 131 -13.50 -2.62 0.11
C LYS A 131 -13.31 -3.25 1.49
N SER A 132 -12.22 -4.00 1.69
CA SER A 132 -11.92 -4.62 2.98
C SER A 132 -11.77 -3.59 4.11
N VAL A 133 -11.28 -2.38 3.80
CA VAL A 133 -11.18 -1.27 4.75
C VAL A 133 -12.56 -0.73 5.12
N LEU A 134 -13.46 -0.55 4.15
CA LEU A 134 -14.83 -0.09 4.42
C LEU A 134 -15.64 -1.13 5.19
N ASP A 135 -15.58 -2.40 4.78
CA ASP A 135 -16.27 -3.50 5.44
C ASP A 135 -15.80 -3.65 6.92
N TRP A 136 -14.51 -3.42 7.18
CA TRP A 136 -13.97 -3.36 8.53
C TRP A 136 -14.60 -2.25 9.37
N HIS A 137 -14.71 -1.04 8.82
CA HIS A 137 -15.30 0.11 9.50
C HIS A 137 -16.78 -0.13 9.80
N ASP A 138 -17.56 -0.61 8.84
CA ASP A 138 -18.98 -0.92 9.03
C ASP A 138 -19.18 -1.97 10.13
N GLY A 139 -18.30 -2.97 10.17
CA GLY A 139 -18.27 -3.97 11.23
C GLY A 139 -17.95 -3.39 12.62
N LEU A 140 -17.16 -2.33 12.71
CA LEU A 140 -16.92 -1.60 13.97
C LEU A 140 -18.15 -0.79 14.38
N VAL A 141 -18.73 -0.02 13.46
CA VAL A 141 -19.93 0.81 13.70
C VAL A 141 -21.12 -0.02 14.18
N ALA A 142 -21.33 -1.19 13.56
CA ALA A 142 -22.39 -2.11 13.96
C ALA A 142 -22.20 -2.62 15.40
N LYS A 143 -20.95 -2.82 15.85
CA LYS A 143 -20.63 -3.28 17.20
C LYS A 143 -20.69 -2.17 18.25
N SER A 144 -20.41 -0.91 17.87
CA SER A 144 -20.47 0.25 18.77
C SER A 144 -21.87 0.83 18.95
N GLY A 145 -22.85 0.40 18.16
CA GLY A 145 -24.23 0.92 18.23
C GLY A 145 -24.40 2.31 17.61
N GLY A 146 -23.46 2.73 16.76
CA GLY A 146 -23.43 4.06 16.11
C GLY A 146 -22.01 4.41 15.62
N PRO A 147 -21.86 5.41 14.73
CA PRO A 147 -20.57 5.78 14.16
C PRO A 147 -19.57 6.20 15.24
N LEU A 148 -18.29 5.82 15.05
CA LEU A 148 -17.19 6.23 15.92
C LEU A 148 -16.85 7.69 15.58
N ASN A 149 -17.55 8.63 16.23
CA ASN A 149 -17.28 10.06 16.13
C ASN A 149 -15.94 10.44 16.81
#